data_AF-A0A8D9C0L9-F1
#
_entry.id   AF-A0A8D9C0L9-F1
#
_cell.length_a   1.000
_cell.length_b   1.000
_cell.length_c   1.000
_cell.angle_alpha   90.00
_cell.angle_beta   90.00
_cell.angle_gamma   90.00
#
_symmetry.space_group_name_H-M   'P 1'
#
loop_
_entity.id
_entity.type
_entity.pdbx_description
1 polymer ?
#
loop_
_entity_poly.entity_id
_entity_poly.type
_entity_poly.pdbx_seq_one_letter_code
_entity_poly.pdbx_strand_id
1 'polypeptide(L)'
;MKFIMKQSINDLCRLCSKTTESIQHLSSGCSYLAPREYTTRHNLVCGIIHQAIYNSLFSKPSSVPYYQYKPQKIIENDKAKIYWDVSVISDTNIPHNRPDIVVFRKKEKTALIIDVTVPLDDNIQSGYVEKIAKYQVLKEKLATMYQLRTVQILPMVLSSNGLIHCNFFPNLKMCKIEHPMKVLDLTSYHVLL
;
A
#
# COMPACT_ATOMS: atom_id res chain seq x y z
N MET A 1 34.56 -43.44 -20.97
CA MET A 1 34.06 -42.27 -21.73
C MET A 1 32.70 -41.91 -21.15
N LYS A 2 32.60 -40.83 -20.35
CA LYS A 2 31.33 -40.42 -19.71
C LYS A 2 30.48 -39.70 -20.75
N PHE A 3 29.39 -40.33 -21.19
CA PHE A 3 28.37 -39.66 -21.99
C PHE A 3 27.43 -38.90 -21.04
N ILE A 4 27.54 -37.58 -21.00
CA ILE A 4 26.52 -36.72 -20.39
C ILE A 4 25.46 -36.51 -21.46
N MET A 5 24.27 -37.10 -21.29
CA MET A 5 23.11 -36.74 -22.09
C MET A 5 22.80 -35.26 -21.83
N LYS A 6 23.13 -34.38 -22.77
CA LYS A 6 22.59 -33.02 -22.81
C LYS A 6 21.10 -33.14 -23.12
N GLN A 7 20.29 -33.31 -22.08
CA GLN A 7 18.87 -32.98 -22.18
C GLN A 7 18.78 -31.52 -22.61
N SER A 8 17.97 -31.23 -23.63
CA SER A 8 17.59 -29.87 -23.99
C SER A 8 16.65 -29.36 -22.90
N ILE A 9 17.20 -29.03 -21.74
CA ILE A 9 16.43 -28.43 -20.66
C ILE A 9 16.10 -27.03 -21.16
N ASN A 10 14.81 -26.79 -21.42
CA ASN A 10 14.34 -25.45 -21.67
C ASN A 10 14.33 -24.72 -20.32
N ASP A 11 15.35 -23.91 -20.08
CA ASP A 11 15.48 -23.18 -18.83
C ASP A 11 14.49 -22.01 -18.73
N LEU A 12 13.67 -21.76 -19.75
CA LEU A 12 12.64 -20.72 -19.71
C LEU A 12 11.53 -21.08 -18.71
N CYS A 13 11.00 -20.04 -18.07
CA CYS A 13 9.88 -20.11 -17.15
C CYS A 13 8.71 -20.91 -17.74
N ARG A 14 8.24 -21.90 -16.98
CA ARG A 14 7.13 -22.79 -17.38
C ARG A 14 5.79 -22.07 -17.49
N LEU A 15 5.67 -20.88 -16.89
CA LEU A 15 4.43 -20.10 -16.85
C LEU A 15 4.40 -18.97 -17.88
N CYS A 16 5.51 -18.23 -18.04
CA CYS A 16 5.55 -17.09 -18.96
C CYS A 16 6.38 -17.33 -20.23
N SER A 17 7.27 -18.32 -20.22
CA SER A 17 8.16 -18.70 -21.32
C SER A 17 9.02 -17.58 -21.91
N LYS A 18 9.26 -16.50 -21.15
CA LYS A 18 10.00 -15.30 -21.61
C LYS A 18 11.43 -15.18 -21.08
N THR A 19 11.65 -15.62 -19.84
CA THR A 19 12.92 -15.48 -19.13
C THR A 19 13.24 -16.78 -18.41
N THR A 20 14.51 -16.98 -18.08
CA THR A 20 14.98 -18.14 -17.32
C THR A 20 14.18 -18.31 -16.02
N GLU A 21 13.72 -19.53 -15.75
CA GLU A 21 13.04 -19.86 -14.51
C GLU A 21 14.02 -19.80 -13.35
N SER A 22 13.74 -18.93 -12.39
CA SER A 22 14.46 -18.83 -11.13
C SER A 22 13.46 -18.50 -10.03
N ILE A 23 13.85 -18.70 -8.77
CA ILE A 23 13.01 -18.30 -7.62
C ILE A 23 12.68 -16.80 -7.72
N GLN A 24 13.69 -15.97 -7.99
CA GLN A 24 13.51 -14.53 -8.18
C GLN A 24 12.55 -14.22 -9.35
N HIS A 25 12.67 -14.93 -10.47
CA HIS A 25 11.74 -14.77 -11.57
C HIS A 25 10.31 -15.17 -11.17
N LEU A 26 10.10 -16.32 -10.54
CA LEU A 26 8.75 -16.76 -10.16
C LEU A 26 8.10 -15.82 -9.11
N SER A 27 8.88 -15.33 -8.15
CA SER A 27 8.39 -14.50 -7.05
C SER A 27 8.10 -13.05 -7.42
N SER A 28 8.84 -12.45 -8.37
CA SER A 28 8.70 -11.03 -8.69
C SER A 28 8.86 -10.67 -10.18
N GLY A 29 9.43 -11.54 -11.01
CA GLY A 29 9.71 -11.26 -12.43
C GLY A 29 8.75 -11.91 -13.43
N CYS A 30 7.92 -12.86 -13.01
CA CYS A 30 7.10 -13.67 -13.89
C CYS A 30 5.90 -12.86 -14.36
N SER A 31 5.90 -12.44 -15.61
CA SER A 31 4.78 -11.66 -16.18
C SER A 31 3.40 -12.32 -16.06
N TYR A 32 3.34 -13.63 -15.78
CA TYR A 32 2.11 -14.35 -15.47
C TYR A 32 1.71 -14.25 -13.98
N LEU A 33 2.64 -14.51 -13.05
CA LEU A 33 2.37 -14.52 -11.61
C LEU A 33 2.44 -13.13 -10.97
N ALA A 34 3.47 -12.36 -11.32
CA ALA A 34 3.84 -11.11 -10.67
C ALA A 34 2.67 -10.11 -10.57
N PRO A 35 1.82 -9.89 -11.61
CA PRO A 35 0.71 -8.95 -11.48
C PRO A 35 -0.32 -9.35 -10.42
N ARG A 36 -0.64 -10.65 -10.29
CA ARG A 36 -1.64 -11.16 -9.34
C ARG A 36 -1.10 -11.15 -7.91
N GLU A 37 0.12 -11.66 -7.73
CA GLU A 37 0.78 -11.69 -6.42
C GLU A 37 1.04 -10.27 -5.91
N TYR A 38 1.53 -9.38 -6.78
CA TYR A 38 1.72 -7.97 -6.46
C TYR A 38 0.42 -7.30 -5.99
N THR A 39 -0.68 -7.49 -6.72
CA THR A 39 -1.98 -6.90 -6.37
C THR A 39 -2.50 -7.46 -5.04
N THR A 40 -2.28 -8.75 -4.79
CA THR A 40 -2.71 -9.42 -3.55
C THR A 40 -1.92 -8.90 -2.35
N ARG A 41 -0.59 -8.84 -2.44
CA ARG A 41 0.29 -8.27 -1.40
C ARG A 41 -0.05 -6.82 -1.10
N HIS A 42 -0.20 -6.01 -2.15
CA HIS A 42 -0.61 -4.61 -2.04
C HIS A 42 -1.91 -4.46 -1.25
N ASN A 43 -2.97 -5.18 -1.66
CA ASN A 43 -4.28 -5.08 -1.02
C ASN A 43 -4.26 -5.57 0.43
N LEU A 44 -3.46 -6.60 0.73
CA LEU A 44 -3.28 -7.09 2.09
C LEU A 44 -2.58 -6.05 2.99
N VAL A 45 -1.50 -5.44 2.51
CA VAL A 45 -0.78 -4.37 3.24
C VAL A 45 -1.71 -3.17 3.46
N CYS A 46 -2.42 -2.71 2.43
CA CYS A 46 -3.41 -1.65 2.57
C CYS A 46 -4.47 -2.02 3.62
N GLY A 47 -4.98 -3.26 3.59
CA GLY A 47 -5.99 -3.76 4.53
C GLY A 47 -5.51 -3.77 5.99
N ILE A 48 -4.28 -4.21 6.23
CA ILE A 48 -3.64 -4.19 7.56
C ILE A 48 -3.55 -2.75 8.09
N ILE A 49 -3.07 -1.82 7.27
CA ILE A 49 -2.93 -0.40 7.64
C ILE A 49 -4.32 0.20 7.92
N HIS A 50 -5.30 -0.05 7.06
CA HIS A 50 -6.67 0.42 7.24
C HIS A 50 -7.28 -0.12 8.54
N GLN A 51 -7.14 -1.42 8.82
CA GLN A 51 -7.65 -2.02 10.06
C GLN A 51 -7.00 -1.40 11.30
N ALA A 52 -5.69 -1.17 11.28
CA ALA A 52 -4.98 -0.54 12.38
C ALA A 52 -5.47 0.89 12.64
N ILE A 53 -5.65 1.69 11.58
CA ILE A 53 -6.20 3.04 11.68
C ILE A 53 -7.63 3.01 12.22
N TYR A 54 -8.46 2.09 11.71
CA TYR A 54 -9.82 1.90 12.19
C TYR A 54 -9.84 1.61 13.69
N ASN A 55 -9.04 0.66 14.17
CA ASN A 55 -8.99 0.30 15.58
C ASN A 55 -8.57 1.47 16.48
N SER A 56 -7.66 2.33 16.03
CA SER A 56 -7.21 3.49 16.81
C SER A 56 -8.19 4.68 16.78
N LEU A 57 -8.96 4.84 15.70
CA LEU A 57 -9.91 5.96 15.57
C LEU A 57 -11.34 5.62 16.02
N PHE A 58 -11.68 4.33 16.06
CA PHE A 58 -13.01 3.84 16.41
C PHE A 58 -12.89 2.97 17.65
N SER A 59 -13.64 3.30 18.71
CA SER A 59 -13.64 2.62 20.01
C SER A 59 -14.18 1.19 19.99
N LYS A 60 -14.29 0.57 18.82
CA LYS A 60 -14.69 -0.82 18.59
C LYS A 60 -13.59 -1.47 17.75
N PRO A 61 -12.52 -2.00 18.38
CA PRO A 61 -11.49 -2.70 17.64
C PRO A 61 -12.13 -3.88 16.88
N SER A 62 -11.72 -4.05 15.63
CA SER A 62 -12.13 -5.17 14.82
C SER A 62 -11.70 -6.47 15.52
N SER A 63 -12.67 -7.31 15.90
CA SER A 63 -12.41 -8.67 16.41
C SER A 63 -11.98 -9.63 15.30
N VAL A 64 -12.01 -9.18 14.05
CA VAL A 64 -11.71 -9.98 12.86
C VAL A 64 -10.19 -10.01 12.65
N PRO A 65 -9.58 -11.18 12.42
CA PRO A 65 -8.18 -11.26 12.02
C PRO A 65 -7.92 -10.50 10.71
N TYR A 66 -6.73 -9.92 10.55
CA TYR A 66 -6.40 -9.06 9.41
C TYR A 66 -6.60 -9.74 8.04
N TYR A 67 -6.39 -11.06 7.94
CA TYR A 67 -6.53 -11.82 6.69
C TYR A 67 -8.00 -12.08 6.29
N GLN A 68 -8.95 -11.86 7.20
CA GLN A 68 -10.40 -11.89 6.92
C GLN A 68 -11.02 -10.48 6.88
N TYR A 69 -10.22 -9.45 7.18
CA TYR A 69 -10.68 -8.09 7.24
C TYR A 69 -11.07 -7.56 5.86
N LYS A 70 -12.28 -7.02 5.76
CA LYS A 70 -12.77 -6.35 4.55
C LYS A 70 -13.02 -4.88 4.88
N PRO A 71 -12.18 -3.96 4.38
CA PRO A 71 -12.37 -2.53 4.57
C PRO A 71 -13.74 -2.06 4.04
N GLN A 72 -14.44 -1.24 4.81
CA GLN A 72 -15.62 -0.55 4.31
C GLN A 72 -15.18 0.63 3.45
N LYS A 73 -15.81 0.81 2.28
CA LYS A 73 -15.48 1.91 1.34
C LYS A 73 -15.47 3.29 2.01
N ILE A 74 -16.46 3.55 2.86
CA ILE A 74 -16.56 4.77 3.65
C ILE A 74 -17.03 4.38 5.04
N ILE A 75 -16.31 4.85 6.05
CA ILE A 75 -16.70 4.71 7.46
C ILE A 75 -16.52 6.03 8.19
N GLU A 76 -17.46 6.36 9.07
CA GLU A 76 -17.53 7.67 9.71
C GLU A 76 -18.06 7.57 11.13
N ASN A 77 -17.52 8.40 12.03
CA ASN A 77 -18.05 8.69 13.34
C ASN A 77 -17.94 10.20 13.63
N ASP A 78 -18.26 10.66 14.84
CA ASP A 78 -18.19 12.08 15.19
C ASP A 78 -16.77 12.68 15.15
N LYS A 79 -15.75 11.83 15.26
CA LYS A 79 -14.34 12.25 15.35
C LYS A 79 -13.59 12.14 14.02
N ALA A 80 -13.92 11.16 13.18
CA ALA A 80 -13.17 10.81 12.00
C ALA A 80 -14.03 10.22 10.87
N LYS A 81 -13.49 10.30 9.65
CA LYS A 81 -14.03 9.65 8.44
C LYS A 81 -12.88 8.99 7.69
N ILE A 82 -13.07 7.76 7.21
CA ILE A 82 -12.07 7.04 6.42
C ILE A 82 -12.70 6.68 5.07
N TYR A 83 -12.00 6.97 3.98
CA TYR A 83 -12.26 6.46 2.64
C TYR A 83 -11.27 5.35 2.32
N TRP A 84 -11.78 4.26 1.76
CA TRP A 84 -11.01 3.13 1.27
C TRP A 84 -11.27 2.95 -0.23
N ASP A 85 -10.24 3.13 -1.04
CA ASP A 85 -10.29 2.92 -2.49
C ASP A 85 -11.49 3.61 -3.17
N VAL A 86 -11.76 4.87 -2.77
CA VAL A 86 -12.83 5.73 -3.29
C VAL A 86 -12.23 6.94 -3.99
N SER A 87 -12.72 7.24 -5.19
CA SER A 87 -12.40 8.48 -5.90
C SER A 87 -13.00 9.69 -5.18
N VAL A 88 -12.16 10.68 -4.90
CA VAL A 88 -12.60 12.00 -4.44
C VAL A 88 -13.15 12.77 -5.63
N ILE A 89 -14.45 13.03 -5.62
CA ILE A 89 -15.14 13.81 -6.65
C ILE A 89 -14.97 15.30 -6.34
N SER A 90 -14.60 16.08 -7.35
CA SER A 90 -14.42 17.54 -7.28
C SER A 90 -14.98 18.17 -8.54
N ASP A 91 -15.37 19.45 -8.43
CA ASP A 91 -15.89 20.29 -9.51
C ASP A 91 -14.87 20.55 -10.64
N THR A 92 -13.60 20.20 -10.39
CA THR A 92 -12.50 20.30 -11.36
C THR A 92 -11.87 18.94 -11.59
N ASN A 93 -11.38 18.68 -12.80
CA ASN A 93 -10.69 17.43 -13.12
C ASN A 93 -9.39 17.30 -12.30
N ILE A 94 -9.31 16.24 -11.47
CA ILE A 94 -8.11 15.88 -10.71
C ILE A 94 -7.51 14.63 -11.37
N PRO A 95 -6.28 14.69 -11.92
CA PRO A 95 -5.68 13.57 -12.64
C PRO A 95 -5.57 12.27 -11.81
N HIS A 96 -5.29 12.41 -10.51
CA HIS A 96 -5.16 11.30 -9.57
C HIS A 96 -6.00 11.58 -8.32
N ASN A 97 -7.22 11.03 -8.29
CA ASN A 97 -8.20 11.32 -7.24
C ASN A 97 -8.58 10.11 -6.39
N ARG A 98 -7.97 8.94 -6.61
CA ARG A 98 -8.28 7.68 -5.92
C ARG A 98 -7.03 7.14 -5.23
N PRO A 99 -6.68 7.64 -4.04
CA PRO A 99 -5.68 7.03 -3.18
C PRO A 99 -6.23 5.77 -2.50
N ASP A 100 -5.35 4.92 -1.97
CA ASP A 100 -5.77 3.71 -1.26
C ASP A 100 -6.62 4.03 -0.02
N ILE A 101 -6.17 5.02 0.78
CA ILE A 101 -6.86 5.43 2.00
C ILE A 101 -6.84 6.96 2.15
N VAL A 102 -7.98 7.56 2.51
CA VAL A 102 -8.03 8.94 3.01
C VAL A 102 -8.61 8.95 4.41
N VAL A 103 -7.91 9.56 5.36
CA VAL A 103 -8.37 9.69 6.75
C VAL A 103 -8.62 11.15 7.05
N PHE A 104 -9.87 11.51 7.33
CA PHE A 104 -10.25 12.83 7.83
C PHE A 104 -10.39 12.78 9.34
N ARG A 105 -9.73 13.73 10.01
CA ARG A 105 -9.84 13.97 11.44
C ARG A 105 -10.63 15.25 11.65
N LYS A 106 -11.91 15.10 12.00
CA LYS A 106 -12.90 16.19 12.01
C LYS A 106 -12.56 17.25 13.06
N LYS A 107 -12.16 16.82 14.26
CA LYS A 107 -11.84 17.72 15.38
C LYS A 107 -10.59 18.55 15.10
N GLU A 108 -9.54 17.91 14.58
CA GLU A 108 -8.28 18.58 14.24
C GLU A 108 -8.37 19.38 12.93
N LYS A 109 -9.43 19.18 12.13
CA LYS A 109 -9.56 19.68 10.76
C LYS A 109 -8.33 19.31 9.92
N THR A 110 -7.88 18.05 9.99
CA THR A 110 -6.76 17.55 9.20
C THR A 110 -7.14 16.33 8.39
N ALA A 111 -6.40 16.06 7.32
CA ALA A 111 -6.53 14.80 6.59
C ALA A 111 -5.19 14.17 6.21
N LEU A 112 -5.20 12.85 6.04
CA LEU A 112 -4.07 12.06 5.57
C LEU A 112 -4.48 11.37 4.28
N ILE A 113 -3.69 11.53 3.22
CA ILE A 113 -3.75 10.75 1.99
C ILE A 113 -2.69 9.66 2.13
N ILE A 114 -3.09 8.41 2.22
CA ILE A 114 -2.17 7.27 2.42
C ILE A 114 -2.25 6.42 1.15
N ASP A 115 -1.08 6.07 0.62
CA ASP A 115 -0.98 5.29 -0.60
C ASP A 115 0.20 4.32 -0.47
N VAL A 116 -0.06 3.05 -0.73
CA VAL A 116 0.90 1.96 -0.57
C VAL A 116 1.55 1.68 -1.92
N THR A 117 2.81 1.26 -1.90
CA THR A 117 3.47 0.76 -3.10
C THR A 117 4.53 -0.25 -2.75
N VAL A 118 4.67 -1.28 -3.61
CA VAL A 118 5.59 -2.40 -3.40
C VAL A 118 6.68 -2.46 -4.47
N PRO A 119 7.56 -1.45 -4.59
CA PRO A 119 8.53 -1.41 -5.68
C PRO A 119 9.61 -2.49 -5.52
N LEU A 120 10.47 -2.62 -6.53
CA LEU A 120 11.78 -3.25 -6.36
C LEU A 120 12.65 -2.42 -5.41
N ASP A 121 13.64 -3.06 -4.78
CA ASP A 121 14.53 -2.45 -3.79
C ASP A 121 15.16 -1.13 -4.27
N ASP A 122 15.70 -1.12 -5.49
CA ASP A 122 16.34 0.05 -6.09
C ASP A 122 15.37 1.23 -6.32
N ASN A 123 14.06 0.95 -6.35
CA ASN A 123 13.00 1.89 -6.68
C ASN A 123 12.23 2.40 -5.45
N ILE A 124 12.69 2.12 -4.23
CA ILE A 124 12.02 2.58 -3.00
C ILE A 124 11.97 4.12 -2.96
N GLN A 125 13.09 4.79 -3.22
CA GLN A 125 13.16 6.25 -3.13
C GLN A 125 12.34 6.94 -4.24
N SER A 126 12.45 6.46 -5.47
CA SER A 126 11.68 6.98 -6.60
C SER A 126 10.19 6.79 -6.37
N GLY A 127 9.77 5.59 -5.94
CA GLY A 127 8.37 5.31 -5.60
C GLY A 127 7.82 6.24 -4.52
N TYR A 128 8.62 6.60 -3.51
CA TYR A 128 8.20 7.58 -2.49
C TYR A 128 7.94 8.98 -3.09
N VAL A 129 8.90 9.49 -3.88
CA VAL A 129 8.82 10.82 -4.50
C VAL A 129 7.66 10.90 -5.48
N GLU A 130 7.47 9.86 -6.30
CA GLU A 130 6.37 9.77 -7.27
C GLU A 130 5.00 9.89 -6.59
N LYS A 131 4.78 9.18 -5.48
CA LYS A 131 3.49 9.25 -4.75
C LYS A 131 3.25 10.62 -4.13
N ILE A 132 4.28 11.28 -3.61
CA ILE A 132 4.17 12.65 -3.11
C ILE A 132 3.76 13.59 -4.24
N ALA A 133 4.41 13.50 -5.41
CA ALA A 133 4.09 14.34 -6.56
C ALA A 133 2.67 14.05 -7.08
N LYS A 134 2.30 12.78 -7.21
CA LYS A 134 1.02 12.28 -7.72
C LYS A 134 -0.18 12.91 -7.03
N TYR A 135 -0.12 13.08 -5.70
CA TYR A 135 -1.27 13.52 -4.90
C TYR A 135 -1.22 14.98 -4.44
N GLN A 136 -0.29 15.81 -4.94
CA GLN A 136 -0.26 17.24 -4.56
C GLN A 136 -1.55 17.98 -4.90
N VAL A 137 -2.07 17.80 -6.12
CA VAL A 137 -3.32 18.44 -6.55
C VAL A 137 -4.49 17.97 -5.69
N LEU A 138 -4.56 16.68 -5.38
CA LEU A 138 -5.60 16.13 -4.50
C LEU A 138 -5.51 16.70 -3.09
N LYS A 139 -4.30 16.84 -2.54
CA LYS A 139 -4.04 17.44 -1.22
C LYS A 139 -4.60 18.86 -1.14
N GLU A 140 -4.31 19.70 -2.13
CA GLU A 140 -4.83 21.07 -2.20
C GLU A 140 -6.36 21.09 -2.29
N LYS A 141 -6.93 20.25 -3.16
CA LYS A 141 -8.39 20.17 -3.34
C LYS A 141 -9.10 19.71 -2.08
N LEU A 142 -8.58 18.70 -1.38
CA LEU A 142 -9.12 18.26 -0.10
C LEU A 142 -9.06 19.38 0.95
N ALA A 143 -7.95 20.14 0.99
CA ALA A 143 -7.80 21.24 1.93
C ALA A 143 -8.88 22.31 1.72
N THR A 144 -9.14 22.70 0.48
CA THR A 144 -10.16 23.69 0.14
C THR A 144 -11.58 23.14 0.34
N MET A 145 -11.91 21.98 -0.24
CA MET A 145 -13.28 21.43 -0.22
C MET A 145 -13.79 21.17 1.21
N TYR A 146 -12.92 20.67 2.08
CA TYR A 146 -13.28 20.31 3.45
C TYR A 146 -12.83 21.35 4.48
N GLN A 147 -12.29 22.49 4.04
CA GLN A 147 -11.81 23.59 4.90
C GLN A 147 -10.84 23.09 5.99
N LEU A 148 -9.90 22.24 5.57
CA LEU A 148 -8.93 21.59 6.45
C LEU A 148 -7.74 22.52 6.68
N ARG A 149 -7.21 22.50 7.91
CA ARG A 149 -5.99 23.22 8.29
C ARG A 149 -4.76 22.60 7.63
N THR A 150 -4.72 21.29 7.52
CA THR A 150 -3.56 20.57 6.97
C THR A 150 -3.98 19.26 6.33
N VAL A 151 -3.41 18.98 5.17
CA VAL A 151 -3.52 17.68 4.50
C VAL A 151 -2.10 17.17 4.25
N GLN A 152 -1.82 15.92 4.59
CA GLN A 152 -0.50 15.30 4.43
C GLN A 152 -0.60 14.08 3.53
N ILE A 153 0.40 13.90 2.66
CA ILE A 153 0.53 12.72 1.80
C ILE A 153 1.53 11.80 2.48
N LEU A 154 1.12 10.57 2.77
CA LEU A 154 1.88 9.56 3.49
C LEU A 154 2.08 8.33 2.58
N PRO A 155 3.11 8.32 1.72
CA PRO A 155 3.45 7.12 0.99
C PRO A 155 3.94 6.03 1.95
N MET A 156 3.39 4.82 1.81
CA MET A 156 3.79 3.63 2.55
C MET A 156 4.55 2.73 1.59
N VAL A 157 5.85 2.97 1.48
CA VAL A 157 6.74 2.28 0.53
C VAL A 157 7.52 1.17 1.25
N LEU A 158 7.33 -0.05 0.76
CA LEU A 158 8.02 -1.26 1.20
C LEU A 158 8.32 -2.12 -0.01
N SER A 159 9.51 -2.68 -0.17
CA SER A 159 9.85 -3.47 -1.36
C SER A 159 9.34 -4.90 -1.27
N SER A 160 9.39 -5.60 -2.41
CA SER A 160 9.11 -7.05 -2.45
C SER A 160 10.05 -7.90 -1.59
N ASN A 161 11.20 -7.36 -1.18
CA ASN A 161 12.17 -8.04 -0.31
C ASN A 161 12.10 -7.54 1.14
N GLY A 162 11.06 -6.79 1.51
CA GLY A 162 10.85 -6.32 2.88
C GLY A 162 11.71 -5.12 3.29
N LEU A 163 12.43 -4.47 2.36
CA LEU A 163 13.08 -3.19 2.64
C LEU A 163 12.03 -2.09 2.73
N ILE A 164 12.16 -1.19 3.69
CA ILE A 164 11.19 -0.09 3.88
C ILE A 164 11.85 1.24 3.61
N HIS A 165 11.07 2.19 3.07
CA HIS A 165 11.52 3.58 3.00
C HIS A 165 11.66 4.14 4.43
N CYS A 166 12.63 5.03 4.66
CA CYS A 166 12.91 5.59 5.98
C CYS A 166 11.71 6.32 6.62
N ASN A 167 10.81 6.87 5.80
CA ASN A 167 9.58 7.51 6.27
C ASN A 167 8.40 6.54 6.50
N PHE A 168 8.51 5.24 6.21
CA PHE A 168 7.41 4.29 6.42
C PHE A 168 6.94 4.29 7.88
N PHE A 169 7.86 4.11 8.83
CA PHE A 169 7.52 4.07 10.24
C PHE A 169 7.09 5.44 10.82
N PRO A 170 7.76 6.57 10.51
CA PRO A 170 7.22 7.90 10.78
C PRO A 170 5.80 8.12 10.26
N ASN A 171 5.49 7.68 9.03
CA ASN A 171 4.16 7.80 8.43
C ASN A 171 3.13 6.97 9.20
N LEU A 172 3.47 5.75 9.64
CA LEU A 172 2.60 4.95 10.51
C LEU A 172 2.29 5.66 11.83
N LYS A 173 3.28 6.31 12.45
CA LYS A 173 3.06 7.09 13.69
C LYS A 173 2.11 8.27 13.47
N MET A 174 2.21 8.96 12.33
CA MET A 174 1.29 10.05 11.98
C MET A 174 -0.16 9.58 11.86
N CYS A 175 -0.37 8.31 11.51
CA CYS A 175 -1.69 7.68 11.49
C CYS A 175 -2.32 7.50 12.89
N LYS A 176 -1.59 7.76 13.98
CA LYS A 176 -2.00 7.56 15.38
C LYS A 176 -2.38 6.11 15.69
N ILE A 177 -1.67 5.16 15.07
CA ILE A 177 -1.83 3.72 15.34
C ILE A 177 -1.26 3.40 16.74
N GLU A 178 -1.99 2.63 17.54
CA GLU A 178 -1.58 2.23 18.91
C GLU A 178 -0.31 1.38 18.93
N HIS A 179 -0.21 0.40 18.02
CA HIS A 179 0.91 -0.55 17.95
C HIS A 179 1.58 -0.54 16.57
N PRO A 180 2.30 0.55 16.20
CA PRO A 180 2.84 0.71 14.85
C PRO A 180 3.94 -0.32 14.51
N MET A 181 4.68 -0.83 15.50
CA MET A 181 5.66 -1.90 15.27
C MET A 181 5.01 -3.20 14.82
N LYS A 182 3.88 -3.58 15.44
CA LYS A 182 3.14 -4.78 15.04
C LYS A 182 2.63 -4.67 13.59
N VAL A 183 2.20 -3.47 13.19
CA VAL A 183 1.80 -3.21 11.81
C VAL A 183 2.99 -3.35 10.87
N LEU A 184 4.13 -2.77 11.22
CA LEU A 184 5.35 -2.88 10.44
C LEU A 184 5.74 -4.36 10.22
N ASP A 185 5.83 -5.14 11.29
CA ASP A 185 6.20 -6.55 11.23
C ASP A 185 5.26 -7.37 10.34
N LEU A 186 3.94 -7.15 10.50
CA LEU A 186 2.93 -7.80 9.66
C LEU A 186 3.06 -7.40 8.18
N THR A 187 3.25 -6.12 7.89
CA THR A 187 3.38 -5.65 6.49
C THR A 187 4.66 -6.17 5.84
N SER A 188 5.78 -6.21 6.56
CA SER A 188 7.05 -6.76 6.07
C SER A 188 6.98 -8.27 5.85
N TYR A 189 6.32 -9.00 6.74
CA TYR A 189 6.14 -10.45 6.58
C TYR A 189 5.36 -10.80 5.31
N HIS A 190 4.30 -10.07 5.01
CA HIS A 190 3.42 -10.37 3.87
C HIS A 190 3.93 -9.93 2.51
N VAL A 191 4.92 -9.04 2.44
CA VAL A 191 5.59 -8.75 1.17
C VAL A 191 6.63 -9.81 0.80
N LEU A 192 7.12 -10.57 1.78
CA LEU A 192 8.10 -11.65 1.60
C LEU A 192 7.48 -13.00 1.22
N LEU A 193 6.15 -13.14 1.36
CA LEU A 193 5.37 -14.31 0.92
C LEU A 193 4.84 -14.09 -0.49
#